data_AF-A0A352QSP1-F1
#
_entry.id   AF-A0A352QSP1-F1
#
_cell.length_a   1.000
_cell.length_b   1.000
_cell.length_c   1.000
_cell.angle_alpha   90.00
_cell.angle_beta   90.00
_cell.angle_gamma   90.00
#
_symmetry.space_group_name_H-M   'P 1'
#
loop_
_entity.id
_entity.type
_entity.pdbx_description
1 polymer ?
#
loop_
_entity_poly.entity_id
_entity_poly.type
_entity_poly.pdbx_seq_one_letter_code
_entity_poly.pdbx_strand_id
1 'polypeptide(L)'
;MTLRSLTLTTLFAASLFAAGAQAHDPALHEPTPATKAKPITCEELADTERYSADLADKALKTTCEAEAKKTKDSKAATEEERG
;
A
#
# COMPACT_ATOMS: atom_id res chain seq x y z
N MET A 1 -32.35 50.38 -9.96
CA MET A 1 -32.19 48.91 -9.95
C MET A 1 -30.99 48.57 -9.08
N THR A 2 -31.13 48.37 -7.77
CA THR A 2 -29.95 48.12 -6.92
C THR A 2 -30.18 47.32 -5.63
N LEU A 3 -31.42 47.14 -5.14
CA LEU A 3 -31.66 46.33 -3.94
C LEU A 3 -31.78 44.82 -4.20
N ARG A 4 -32.22 44.42 -5.40
CA ARG A 4 -32.40 42.99 -5.77
C ARG A 4 -31.09 42.25 -6.03
N SER A 5 -30.05 42.96 -6.46
CA SER A 5 -28.74 42.34 -6.72
C SER A 5 -27.91 42.17 -5.45
N LEU A 6 -28.20 42.91 -4.37
CA LEU A 6 -27.49 42.79 -3.10
C LEU A 6 -27.92 41.56 -2.29
N THR A 7 -29.15 41.07 -2.49
CA THR A 7 -29.70 39.93 -1.73
C THR A 7 -29.29 38.57 -2.29
N LEU A 8 -28.92 38.48 -3.57
CA LEU A 8 -28.48 37.21 -4.18
C LEU A 8 -27.02 36.87 -3.84
N THR A 9 -26.17 37.86 -3.60
CA THR A 9 -24.75 37.63 -3.29
C THR A 9 -24.52 37.16 -1.86
N THR A 10 -25.38 37.53 -0.91
CA THR A 10 -25.23 37.13 0.51
C THR A 10 -25.66 35.70 0.78
N LEU A 11 -26.64 35.18 0.04
CA LEU A 11 -27.10 33.79 0.16
C LEU A 11 -26.06 32.77 -0.34
N PHE A 12 -25.25 33.14 -1.34
CA PHE A 12 -24.20 32.24 -1.86
C PHE A 12 -22.97 32.14 -0.95
N ALA A 13 -22.68 33.18 -0.15
CA ALA A 13 -21.52 33.18 0.76
C ALA A 13 -21.74 32.33 2.02
N ALA A 14 -22.98 32.06 2.41
CA ALA A 14 -23.30 31.31 3.63
C ALA A 14 -23.24 29.78 3.47
N SER A 15 -23.17 29.26 2.24
CA SER A 15 -23.19 27.80 1.98
C SER A 15 -21.80 27.14 2.04
N LEU A 16 -20.71 27.92 2.12
CA LEU A 16 -19.35 27.36 2.07
C LEU A 16 -18.82 26.80 3.43
N PHE A 17 -19.53 26.99 4.54
CA PHE A 17 -19.06 26.57 5.86
C PHE A 17 -19.71 25.28 6.42
N ALA A 18 -20.57 24.61 5.66
CA ALA A 18 -21.27 23.40 6.12
C ALA A 18 -20.54 22.08 5.75
N ALA A 19 -19.28 22.14 5.32
CA ALA A 19 -18.49 20.95 4.99
C ALA A 19 -17.32 20.82 5.97
N GLY A 20 -17.42 19.90 6.93
CA GLY A 20 -16.23 19.43 7.64
C GLY A 20 -16.39 19.11 9.12
N ALA A 21 -17.47 18.48 9.54
CA ALA A 21 -17.43 17.63 10.74
C ALA A 21 -17.82 16.21 10.34
N GLN A 22 -16.98 15.58 9.52
CA GLN A 22 -16.98 14.13 9.44
C GLN A 22 -16.38 13.64 10.76
N ALA A 23 -17.24 13.29 11.72
CA ALA A 23 -16.84 12.39 12.79
C ALA A 23 -16.58 11.04 12.10
N HIS A 24 -15.40 10.89 11.51
CA HIS A 24 -14.90 9.59 11.09
C HIS A 24 -14.86 8.76 12.36
N ASP A 25 -15.73 7.76 12.45
CA ASP A 25 -15.68 6.77 13.52
C ASP A 25 -14.33 6.04 13.39
N PRO A 26 -13.36 6.27 14.30
CA PRO A 26 -12.06 5.60 14.23
C PRO A 26 -12.22 4.09 14.40
N ALA A 27 -13.37 3.62 14.93
CA ALA A 27 -13.64 2.21 15.18
C ALA A 27 -13.97 1.42 13.91
N LEU A 28 -14.18 2.07 12.76
CA LEU A 28 -14.40 1.39 11.47
C LEU A 28 -13.11 1.15 10.66
N HIS A 29 -11.96 1.59 11.17
CA HIS A 29 -10.64 1.42 10.56
C HIS A 29 -9.79 0.36 11.26
N GLU A 30 -10.40 -0.69 11.82
CA GLU A 30 -9.70 -1.97 11.92
C GLU A 30 -9.93 -2.69 10.59
N PRO A 31 -9.02 -2.60 9.60
CA PRO A 31 -8.93 -3.69 8.65
C PRO A 31 -8.65 -4.88 9.54
N THR A 32 -9.65 -5.74 9.78
CA THR A 32 -9.40 -7.10 10.29
C THR A 32 -8.14 -7.54 9.59
N PRO A 33 -7.00 -7.72 10.29
CA PRO A 33 -5.76 -7.99 9.62
C PRO A 33 -6.05 -9.29 8.90
N ALA A 34 -6.21 -9.23 7.57
CA ALA A 34 -6.36 -10.42 6.77
C ALA A 34 -5.16 -11.24 7.18
N THR A 35 -5.40 -12.32 7.92
CA THR A 35 -4.35 -13.07 8.60
C THR A 35 -3.51 -13.67 7.49
N LYS A 36 -2.48 -12.93 7.07
CA LYS A 36 -1.63 -13.30 5.95
C LYS A 36 -1.08 -14.68 6.26
N ALA A 37 -1.17 -15.59 5.31
CA ALA A 37 -0.76 -16.96 5.55
C ALA A 37 0.76 -17.04 5.70
N LYS A 38 1.22 -18.08 6.40
CA LYS A 38 2.64 -18.42 6.46
C LYS A 38 3.08 -18.97 5.10
N PRO A 39 4.03 -18.32 4.41
CA PRO A 39 4.54 -18.84 3.14
C PRO A 39 5.35 -20.12 3.38
N ILE A 40 5.17 -21.12 2.50
CA ILE A 40 5.92 -22.39 2.52
C ILE A 40 6.81 -22.56 1.28
N THR A 41 6.65 -21.70 0.28
CA THR A 41 7.45 -21.65 -0.95
C THR A 41 8.12 -20.28 -1.15
N CYS A 42 9.10 -20.22 -2.05
CA CYS A 42 9.78 -18.96 -2.39
C CYS A 42 8.87 -17.98 -3.15
N GLU A 43 7.99 -18.46 -4.04
CA GLU A 43 6.97 -17.62 -4.68
C GLU A 43 6.03 -16.98 -3.65
N GLU A 44 5.53 -17.76 -2.69
CA GLU A 44 4.67 -17.24 -1.63
C GLU A 44 5.42 -16.27 -0.72
N LEU A 45 6.71 -16.51 -0.46
CA LEU A 45 7.55 -15.58 0.30
C LEU A 45 7.75 -14.24 -0.43
N ALA A 46 7.74 -14.25 -1.76
CA ALA A 46 7.80 -13.04 -2.58
C ALA A 46 6.43 -12.33 -2.70
N ASP A 47 5.32 -13.06 -2.54
CA ASP A 47 3.96 -12.51 -2.55
C ASP A 47 3.58 -11.91 -1.19
N THR A 48 4.03 -10.67 -0.98
CA THR A 48 3.74 -9.89 0.23
C THR A 48 2.28 -9.43 0.33
N GLU A 49 1.46 -9.59 -0.71
CA GLU A 49 0.05 -9.21 -0.68
C GLU A 49 -0.77 -10.28 0.06
N ARG A 50 -0.48 -11.56 -0.21
CA ARG A 50 -1.23 -12.69 0.36
C ARG A 50 -0.53 -13.36 1.55
N TYR A 51 0.81 -13.26 1.61
CA TYR A 51 1.62 -13.92 2.63
C TYR A 51 2.44 -12.92 3.42
N SER A 52 2.78 -13.28 4.66
CA SER A 52 3.64 -12.46 5.51
C SER A 52 5.04 -13.04 5.57
N ALA A 53 6.02 -12.25 5.15
CA ALA A 53 7.44 -12.60 5.26
C ALA A 53 7.90 -12.75 6.73
N ASP A 54 7.19 -12.13 7.68
CA ASP A 54 7.47 -12.26 9.11
C ASP A 54 7.09 -13.64 9.67
N LEU A 55 6.13 -14.31 9.02
CA LEU A 55 5.68 -15.66 9.40
C LEU A 55 6.52 -16.76 8.76
N ALA A 56 7.37 -16.43 7.78
CA ALA A 56 8.20 -17.38 7.07
C ALA A 56 9.23 -18.07 7.98
N ASP A 57 9.45 -19.36 7.77
CA ASP A 57 10.53 -20.07 8.45
C ASP A 57 11.90 -19.50 8.02
N LYS A 58 12.82 -19.39 8.98
CA LYS A 58 14.20 -18.93 8.70
C LYS A 58 14.85 -19.77 7.61
N ALA A 59 14.65 -21.10 7.64
CA ALA A 59 15.18 -22.01 6.63
C ALA A 59 14.65 -21.72 5.21
N LEU A 60 13.36 -21.38 5.09
CA LEU A 60 12.77 -21.01 3.81
C LEU A 60 13.38 -19.70 3.32
N LYS A 61 13.42 -18.68 4.17
CA LYS A 61 14.01 -17.38 3.84
C LYS A 61 15.46 -17.49 3.39
N THR A 62 16.29 -18.24 4.12
CA THR A 62 17.71 -18.43 3.76
C THR A 62 17.87 -19.17 2.44
N THR A 63 17.02 -20.15 2.16
CA THR A 63 17.08 -20.92 0.91
C THR A 63 16.68 -20.05 -0.27
N CYS A 64 15.58 -19.30 -0.18
CA CYS A 64 15.13 -18.41 -1.23
C CYS A 64 16.13 -17.26 -1.48
N GLU A 65 16.72 -16.70 -0.43
CA GLU A 65 17.76 -15.66 -0.56
C GLU A 65 19.04 -16.20 -1.21
N ALA A 66 19.45 -17.43 -0.92
CA ALA A 66 20.60 -18.07 -1.55
C ALA A 66 20.37 -18.31 -3.05
N GLU A 67 19.19 -18.82 -3.41
CA GLU A 67 18.81 -19.03 -4.80
C GLU A 67 18.74 -17.71 -5.57
N ALA A 68 18.16 -16.66 -4.98
CA ALA A 68 18.09 -15.34 -5.59
C ALA A 68 19.48 -14.70 -5.81
N LYS A 69 20.46 -14.99 -4.95
CA LYS A 69 21.85 -14.52 -5.13
C LYS A 69 22.52 -15.23 -6.31
N LYS A 70 22.40 -16.56 -6.41
CA LYS A 70 22.97 -17.33 -7.54
C LYS A 70 22.47 -16.87 -8.90
N THR A 71 21.19 -16.49 -9.00
CA THR A 71 20.63 -15.96 -10.26
C THR A 71 21.20 -14.59 -10.61
N LYS A 72 21.44 -13.73 -9.61
CA LYS A 72 22.05 -12.40 -9.80
C LYS A 72 23.51 -12.49 -10.20
N ASP A 73 24.27 -13.39 -9.57
CA ASP A 73 25.67 -13.63 -9.90
C ASP A 73 25.81 -14.21 -11.32
N SER A 74 24.88 -15.06 -11.74
CA SER A 74 24.84 -15.61 -13.11
C SER A 74 24.46 -14.55 -14.16
N LYS A 75 23.62 -13.58 -13.82
CA LYS A 75 23.30 -12.45 -14.70
C LYS A 75 24.47 -11.45 -14.80
N ALA A 76 25.19 -11.21 -13.69
CA ALA A 76 26.36 -10.33 -13.67
C ALA A 76 27.52 -10.90 -14.53
N ALA A 77 27.76 -12.21 -14.47
CA ALA A 77 28.78 -12.87 -15.30
C ALA A 77 28.49 -12.77 -16.82
N THR A 78 27.21 -12.67 -17.21
CA THR A 78 26.83 -12.53 -18.63
C THR A 78 26.94 -11.08 -19.13
N GLU A 79 26.96 -10.10 -18.22
CA GLU A 79 27.04 -8.67 -18.56
C GLU A 79 28.50 -8.17 -18.63
N GLU A 80 29.43 -8.83 -17.95
CA GLU A 80 30.88 -8.58 -18.04
C GLU A 80 31.52 -9.09 -19.35
N GLU A 81 31.00 -10.16 -19.96
CA GLU A 81 31.50 -10.68 -21.25
C GLU A 81 31.06 -9.82 -22.46
N ARG A 82 30.15 -8.85 -22.26
CA ARG A 82 29.60 -7.98 -23.33
C ARG A 82 30.13 -6.54 -23.30
N GLY A 83 31.09 -6.24 -22.43
CA GLY A 83 31.74 -4.93 -22.28
C GLY A 83 32.90 -4.70 -23.23
#